data_AF-A0AAW4I3W3-F1
#
_entry.id   AF-A0AAW4I3W3-F1
#
_cell.length_a   1.000
_cell.length_b   1.000
_cell.length_c   1.000
_cell.angle_alpha   90.00
_cell.angle_beta   90.00
_cell.angle_gamma   90.00
#
_symmetry.space_group_name_H-M   'P 1'
#
loop_
_entity.id
_entity.type
_entity.pdbx_description
1 polymer ?
#
loop_
_entity_poly.entity_id
_entity_poly.type
_entity_poly.pdbx_seq_one_letter_code
_entity_poly.pdbx_strand_id
1 'polypeptide(L)'
;MSRPTVQDGAASKVLNAAHDAARVRLQRDAERMSAAVPADGVLFSALWRRKGHAPVRVLLLWPGWLLELDPETGEIIAETDAAEMYAKRPEAAAFVERRAHGRPLLTVRYQPPGAERRRVTVDARCVMRVHSVRSGDLLAESEPGKPRALRAGFVVLAADDLSPRYT
;
A
#
# COMPACT_ATOMS: atom_id res chain seq x y z
N MET A 1 19.02 -44.51 -4.13
CA MET A 1 19.68 -43.68 -3.11
C MET A 1 19.19 -42.25 -3.28
N SER A 2 18.29 -41.79 -2.42
CA SER A 2 17.69 -40.46 -2.50
C SER A 2 18.66 -39.42 -1.93
N ARG A 3 19.05 -38.44 -2.76
CA ARG A 3 19.85 -37.28 -2.34
C ARG A 3 18.97 -36.41 -1.42
N PRO A 4 19.39 -36.08 -0.19
CA PRO A 4 18.52 -35.41 0.77
C PRO A 4 18.43 -33.90 0.51
N THR A 5 17.20 -33.37 0.38
CA THR A 5 16.53 -32.33 1.20
C THR A 5 17.24 -31.03 1.65
N VAL A 6 18.55 -30.86 1.43
CA VAL A 6 19.32 -29.72 1.94
C VAL A 6 19.09 -28.45 1.09
N GLN A 7 18.86 -28.61 -0.22
CA GLN A 7 18.52 -27.50 -1.13
C GLN A 7 17.15 -26.88 -0.82
N ASP A 8 16.15 -27.71 -0.52
CA ASP A 8 14.79 -27.25 -0.17
C ASP A 8 14.78 -26.44 1.13
N GLY A 9 15.58 -26.86 2.12
CA GLY A 9 15.72 -26.15 3.40
C GLY A 9 16.44 -24.81 3.29
N ALA A 10 17.45 -24.70 2.42
CA ALA A 10 18.16 -23.44 2.19
C ALA A 10 17.29 -22.43 1.41
N ALA A 11 16.63 -22.87 0.35
CA ALA A 11 15.71 -22.03 -0.42
C ALA A 11 14.55 -21.50 0.44
N SER A 12 13.92 -22.38 1.25
CA SER A 12 12.86 -21.98 2.17
C SER A 12 13.33 -20.92 3.19
N LYS A 13 14.55 -21.07 3.75
CA LYS A 13 15.13 -20.07 4.66
C LYS A 13 15.34 -18.71 3.99
N VAL A 14 15.82 -18.69 2.75
CA VAL A 14 16.03 -17.45 1.99
C VAL A 14 14.69 -16.77 1.71
N LEU A 15 13.67 -17.52 1.30
CA LEU A 15 12.32 -16.98 1.06
C LEU A 15 11.70 -16.42 2.34
N ASN A 16 11.79 -17.13 3.46
CA ASN A 16 11.31 -16.66 4.75
C ASN A 16 12.05 -15.40 5.21
N ALA A 17 13.38 -15.36 5.07
CA ALA A 17 14.17 -14.18 5.40
C ALA A 17 13.82 -12.97 4.52
N ALA A 18 13.54 -13.18 3.23
CA ALA A 18 13.10 -12.14 2.33
C ALA A 18 11.72 -11.59 2.72
N HIS A 19 10.79 -12.48 3.08
CA HIS A 19 9.45 -12.13 3.56
C HIS A 19 9.51 -11.34 4.88
N ASP A 20 10.31 -11.79 5.85
CA ASP A 20 10.54 -11.05 7.10
C ASP A 20 11.20 -9.69 6.86
N ALA A 21 12.15 -9.61 5.95
CA ALA A 21 12.78 -8.35 5.57
C ALA A 21 11.77 -7.38 4.92
N ALA A 22 10.80 -7.87 4.15
CA ALA A 22 9.71 -7.06 3.59
C ALA A 22 8.76 -6.56 4.70
N ARG A 23 8.40 -7.43 5.66
CA ARG A 23 7.56 -7.07 6.80
C ARG A 23 8.20 -5.99 7.69
N VAL A 24 9.46 -6.18 8.08
CA VAL A 24 10.21 -5.21 8.88
C VAL A 24 10.37 -3.88 8.14
N ARG A 25 10.51 -3.94 6.81
CA ARG A 25 10.57 -2.76 5.95
C ARG A 25 9.26 -1.97 5.97
N LEU A 26 8.11 -2.62 5.77
CA LEU A 26 6.81 -1.95 5.89
C LEU A 26 6.61 -1.28 7.23
N GLN A 27 6.99 -1.96 8.33
CA GLN A 27 6.85 -1.41 9.67
C GLN A 27 7.56 -0.06 9.82
N ARG A 28 8.82 0.03 9.37
CA ARG A 28 9.63 1.26 9.43
C ARG A 28 9.15 2.32 8.44
N ASP A 29 8.79 1.88 7.24
CA ASP A 29 8.42 2.77 6.16
C ASP A 29 7.01 3.36 6.38
N ALA A 30 6.14 2.65 7.11
CA ALA A 30 4.84 3.15 7.58
C ALA A 30 4.99 4.31 8.57
N GLU A 31 5.98 4.29 9.47
CA GLU A 31 6.26 5.40 10.38
C GLU A 31 6.72 6.65 9.62
N ARG A 32 7.56 6.45 8.60
CA ARG A 32 7.99 7.54 7.71
C ARG A 32 6.83 8.10 6.89
N MET A 33 5.92 7.23 6.44
CA MET A 33 4.70 7.66 5.77
C MET A 33 3.81 8.48 6.72
N SER A 34 3.53 7.97 7.93
CA SER A 34 2.75 8.70 8.94
C SER A 34 3.33 10.09 9.25
N ALA A 35 4.66 10.23 9.29
CA ALA A 35 5.31 11.53 9.52
C ALA A 35 5.20 12.50 8.33
N ALA A 36 4.90 12.00 7.13
CA ALA A 36 4.74 12.80 5.91
C ALA A 36 3.28 13.10 5.56
N VAL A 37 2.33 12.41 6.21
CA VAL A 37 0.90 12.64 6.05
C VAL A 37 0.56 14.03 6.60
N PRO A 38 -0.30 14.80 5.91
CA PRO A 38 -0.79 16.09 6.42
C PRO A 38 -1.39 15.97 7.83
N ALA A 39 -1.35 17.06 8.61
CA ALA A 39 -1.78 17.04 10.01
C ALA A 39 -3.26 16.63 10.20
N ASP A 40 -4.10 16.85 9.20
CA ASP A 40 -5.51 16.45 9.16
C ASP A 40 -5.72 14.98 8.73
N GLY A 41 -4.65 14.27 8.38
CA GLY A 41 -4.70 12.88 7.93
C GLY A 41 -5.21 12.69 6.49
N VAL A 42 -5.56 13.77 5.78
CA VAL A 42 -6.25 13.70 4.49
C VAL A 42 -5.27 13.42 3.35
N LEU A 43 -5.42 12.26 2.71
CA LEU A 43 -4.66 11.89 1.49
C LEU A 43 -5.36 12.37 0.21
N PHE A 44 -6.70 12.47 0.26
CA PHE A 44 -7.53 12.87 -0.86
C PHE A 44 -8.76 13.62 -0.37
N SER A 45 -9.15 14.68 -1.08
CA SER A 45 -10.39 15.41 -0.85
C SER A 45 -10.97 15.91 -2.17
N ALA A 46 -12.21 15.53 -2.48
CA ALA A 46 -12.91 16.03 -3.65
C ALA A 46 -14.42 16.06 -3.44
N LEU A 47 -15.08 17.02 -4.08
CA LEU A 47 -16.53 17.07 -4.15
C LEU A 47 -17.02 16.10 -5.23
N TRP A 48 -17.88 15.16 -4.87
CA TRP A 48 -18.48 14.20 -5.78
C TRP A 48 -19.92 14.60 -6.08
N ARG A 49 -20.18 14.91 -7.35
CA ARG A 49 -21.51 15.24 -7.87
C ARG A 49 -22.05 14.04 -8.66
N ARG A 50 -23.15 13.48 -8.20
CA ARG A 50 -23.84 12.35 -8.85
C ARG A 50 -25.16 12.85 -9.43
N LYS A 51 -25.55 12.31 -10.59
CA LYS A 51 -26.81 12.67 -11.22
C LYS A 51 -27.97 12.22 -10.31
N GLY A 52 -28.85 13.14 -9.94
CA GLY A 52 -30.05 12.84 -9.13
C GLY A 52 -29.80 12.68 -7.62
N HIS A 53 -28.58 12.96 -7.13
CA HIS A 53 -28.26 12.91 -5.70
C HIS A 53 -27.63 14.21 -5.22
N ALA A 54 -27.77 14.49 -3.91
CA ALA A 54 -27.03 15.56 -3.26
C ALA A 54 -25.51 15.36 -3.43
N PRO A 55 -24.75 16.45 -3.63
CA PRO A 55 -23.30 16.38 -3.70
C PRO A 55 -22.73 15.94 -2.35
N VAL A 56 -21.65 15.15 -2.37
CA VAL A 56 -20.96 14.71 -1.15
C VAL A 56 -19.48 15.05 -1.23
N ARG A 57 -18.87 15.44 -0.11
CA ARG A 57 -17.41 15.54 -0.01
C ARG A 57 -16.87 14.15 0.26
N VAL A 58 -15.96 13.66 -0.58
CA VAL A 58 -15.28 12.38 -0.35
C VAL A 58 -13.87 12.64 0.14
N LEU A 59 -13.53 12.08 1.29
CA LEU A 59 -12.18 12.09 1.85
C LEU A 59 -11.61 10.68 1.86
N LEU A 60 -10.32 10.55 1.56
CA LEU A 60 -9.56 9.34 1.90
C LEU A 60 -8.52 9.71 2.94
N LEU A 61 -8.61 9.12 4.12
CA LEU A 61 -7.75 9.39 5.26
C LEU A 61 -6.71 8.28 5.42
N TRP A 62 -5.51 8.67 5.87
CA TRP A 62 -4.51 7.74 6.37
C TRP A 62 -4.89 7.22 7.76
N PRO A 63 -4.67 5.92 8.09
CA PRO A 63 -4.04 4.91 7.24
C PRO A 63 -4.99 4.24 6.24
N GLY A 64 -6.31 4.33 6.39
CA GLY A 64 -7.25 3.86 5.37
C GLY A 64 -8.71 3.93 5.74
N TRP A 65 -9.27 5.14 5.70
CA TRP A 65 -10.71 5.38 5.84
C TRP A 65 -11.24 6.20 4.67
N LEU A 66 -12.34 5.73 4.09
CA LEU A 66 -13.13 6.48 3.11
C LEU A 66 -14.30 7.13 3.85
N LEU A 67 -14.34 8.47 3.83
CA LEU A 67 -15.45 9.24 4.39
C LEU A 67 -16.25 9.89 3.27
N GLU A 68 -17.57 9.81 3.35
CA GLU A 68 -18.51 10.66 2.61
C GLU A 68 -19.13 11.63 3.60
N LEU A 69 -19.03 12.93 3.33
CA LEU A 69 -19.54 13.99 4.19
C LEU A 69 -20.52 14.87 3.43
N ASP A 70 -21.48 15.43 4.16
CA ASP A 70 -22.25 16.56 3.68
C ASP A 70 -21.29 17.75 3.47
N PRO A 71 -21.26 18.36 2.28
CA PRO A 71 -20.28 19.39 1.96
C PRO A 71 -20.57 20.75 2.61
N GLU A 72 -21.78 20.98 3.14
CA GLU A 72 -22.18 22.23 3.78
C GLU A 72 -22.01 22.15 5.30
N THR A 73 -22.45 21.05 5.91
CA THR A 73 -22.42 20.87 7.37
C THR A 73 -21.14 20.18 7.87
N GLY A 74 -20.48 19.40 6.99
CA GLY A 74 -19.37 18.53 7.37
C GLY A 74 -19.81 17.27 8.11
N GLU A 75 -21.10 16.98 8.17
CA GLU A 75 -21.62 15.76 8.80
C GLU A 75 -21.14 14.52 8.04
N ILE A 76 -20.69 13.49 8.78
CA ILE A 76 -20.26 12.22 8.19
C ILE A 76 -21.51 11.41 7.81
N ILE A 77 -21.73 11.24 6.51
CA ILE A 77 -22.80 10.43 5.94
C ILE A 77 -22.41 8.95 5.94
N ALA A 78 -21.13 8.67 5.71
CA ALA A 78 -20.60 7.33 5.71
C ALA A 78 -19.12 7.30 6.08
N GLU A 79 -18.73 6.23 6.75
CA GLU A 79 -17.36 5.86 7.05
C GLU A 79 -17.15 4.40 6.63
N THR A 80 -16.05 4.12 5.94
CA THR A 80 -15.74 2.76 5.45
C THR A 80 -14.25 2.49 5.47
N ASP A 81 -13.84 1.37 6.04
CA ASP A 81 -12.44 0.91 6.03
C ASP A 81 -11.98 0.65 4.59
N ALA A 82 -10.73 1.03 4.26
CA ALA A 82 -10.17 0.86 2.92
C ALA A 82 -10.16 -0.60 2.43
N ALA A 83 -10.10 -1.59 3.33
CA ALA A 83 -10.21 -3.00 2.99
C ALA A 83 -11.61 -3.38 2.47
N GLU A 84 -12.64 -2.63 2.85
CA GLU A 84 -14.03 -2.92 2.53
C GLU A 84 -14.64 -1.96 1.51
N MET A 85 -13.95 -0.87 1.14
CA MET A 85 -14.52 0.19 0.31
C MET A 85 -15.04 -0.30 -1.04
N TYR A 86 -14.40 -1.28 -1.69
CA TYR A 86 -14.90 -1.83 -2.96
C TYR A 86 -16.15 -2.70 -2.77
N ALA A 87 -16.27 -3.37 -1.62
CA ALA A 87 -17.41 -4.21 -1.34
C ALA A 87 -18.62 -3.38 -0.88
N LYS A 88 -18.39 -2.38 -0.01
CA LYS A 88 -19.45 -1.60 0.63
C LYS A 88 -19.77 -0.28 -0.07
N ARG A 89 -18.79 0.33 -0.74
CA ARG A 89 -18.88 1.67 -1.37
C ARG A 89 -18.21 1.71 -2.75
N PRO A 90 -18.52 0.78 -3.67
CA PRO A 90 -17.81 0.62 -4.94
C PRO A 90 -17.78 1.91 -5.78
N GLU A 91 -18.88 2.68 -5.81
CA GLU A 91 -18.94 3.91 -6.60
C GLU A 91 -18.04 5.03 -6.06
N ALA A 92 -17.97 5.17 -4.73
CA ALA A 92 -17.12 6.15 -4.07
C ALA A 92 -15.64 5.76 -4.21
N ALA A 93 -15.30 4.48 -4.03
CA ALA A 93 -13.96 3.96 -4.29
C ALA A 93 -13.53 4.23 -5.74
N ALA A 94 -14.40 3.92 -6.71
CA ALA A 94 -14.12 4.20 -8.12
C ALA A 94 -14.02 5.70 -8.43
N PHE A 95 -14.75 6.56 -7.72
CA PHE A 95 -14.60 8.01 -7.85
C PHE A 95 -13.20 8.48 -7.42
N VAL A 96 -12.69 8.00 -6.27
CA VAL A 96 -11.34 8.33 -5.80
C VAL A 96 -10.30 7.83 -6.80
N GLU A 97 -10.39 6.59 -7.27
CA GLU A 97 -9.45 6.03 -8.26
C GLU A 97 -9.42 6.82 -9.56
N ARG A 98 -10.60 7.12 -10.12
CA ARG A 98 -10.68 7.92 -11.36
C ARG A 98 -10.04 9.29 -11.18
N ARG A 99 -10.26 9.93 -10.02
CA ARG A 99 -9.72 11.26 -9.73
C ARG A 99 -8.21 11.23 -9.46
N ALA A 100 -7.68 10.13 -8.93
CA ALA A 100 -6.26 9.92 -8.75
C ALA A 100 -5.52 9.64 -10.07
N HIS A 101 -6.22 9.22 -11.13
CA HIS A 101 -5.64 8.90 -12.45
C HIS A 101 -4.48 7.88 -12.36
N GLY A 102 -4.60 6.89 -11.48
CA GLY A 102 -3.56 5.87 -11.25
C GLY A 102 -2.28 6.41 -10.58
N ARG A 103 -2.25 7.69 -10.17
CA ARG A 103 -1.11 8.27 -9.46
C ARG A 103 -1.20 7.98 -7.96
N PRO A 104 -0.06 7.84 -7.27
CA PRO A 104 -0.04 7.85 -5.81
C PRO A 104 -0.65 9.13 -5.26
N LEU A 105 -1.41 9.01 -4.17
CA LEU A 105 -1.92 10.13 -3.39
C LEU A 105 -0.83 10.77 -2.55
N LEU A 106 0.12 9.96 -2.06
CA LEU A 106 1.29 10.44 -1.34
C LEU A 106 2.54 9.66 -1.79
N THR A 107 3.67 10.37 -1.87
CA THR A 107 4.97 9.79 -2.22
C THR A 107 6.04 10.36 -1.30
N VAL A 108 6.80 9.49 -0.66
CA VAL A 108 7.95 9.84 0.18
C VAL A 108 9.20 9.19 -0.43
N ARG A 109 10.28 9.96 -0.54
CA ARG A 109 11.60 9.45 -0.96
C ARG A 109 12.62 9.75 0.13
N TYR A 110 13.35 8.73 0.56
CA TYR A 110 14.41 8.91 1.56
C TYR A 110 15.44 7.78 1.45
N GLN A 111 16.58 7.97 2.08
CA GLN A 111 17.62 6.96 2.20
C GLN A 111 17.69 6.47 3.64
N PRO A 112 17.34 5.20 3.92
CA PRO A 112 17.57 4.62 5.23
C PRO A 112 19.08 4.49 5.50
N PRO A 113 19.53 4.60 6.76
CA PRO A 113 20.93 4.41 7.12
C PRO A 113 21.46 3.04 6.65
N GLY A 114 22.60 3.04 5.97
CA GLY A 114 23.24 1.81 5.47
C GLY A 114 22.45 1.05 4.41
N ALA A 115 21.40 1.64 3.83
CA ALA A 115 20.58 1.01 2.82
C ALA A 115 20.42 1.90 1.58
N GLU A 116 19.91 1.28 0.51
CA GLU A 116 19.59 1.98 -0.73
C GLU A 116 18.40 2.93 -0.55
N ARG A 117 18.38 4.00 -1.37
CA ARG A 117 17.29 4.97 -1.40
C ARG A 117 15.97 4.30 -1.78
N ARG A 118 14.90 4.67 -1.08
CA ARG A 118 13.54 4.13 -1.25
C ARG A 118 12.58 5.19 -1.76
N ARG A 119 11.59 4.73 -2.52
CA ARG A 119 10.37 5.47 -2.86
C ARG A 119 9.18 4.72 -2.27
N VAL A 120 8.55 5.33 -1.26
CA VAL A 120 7.34 4.81 -0.61
C VAL A 120 6.15 5.58 -1.15
N THR A 121 5.10 4.87 -1.57
CA THR A 121 3.89 5.46 -2.16
C THR A 121 2.65 4.92 -1.51
N VAL A 122 1.60 5.74 -1.38
CA VAL A 122 0.25 5.31 -1.02
C VAL A 122 -0.69 5.69 -2.15
N ASP A 123 -1.51 4.74 -2.61
CA ASP A 123 -2.47 4.95 -3.69
C ASP A 123 -3.90 5.20 -3.19
N ALA A 124 -4.83 5.35 -4.13
CA ALA A 124 -6.26 5.51 -3.87
C ALA A 124 -6.91 4.29 -3.17
N ARG A 125 -6.19 3.17 -3.04
CA ARG A 125 -6.62 1.99 -2.29
C ARG A 125 -6.08 1.93 -0.88
N CYS A 126 -5.38 2.99 -0.43
CA CYS A 126 -4.62 2.98 0.81
C CYS A 126 -3.61 1.82 0.89
N VAL A 127 -3.07 1.41 -0.26
CA VAL A 127 -2.02 0.40 -0.33
C VAL A 127 -0.68 1.11 -0.34
N MET A 128 0.16 0.80 0.65
CA MET A 128 1.51 1.31 0.72
C MET A 128 2.45 0.39 -0.07
N ARG A 129 3.23 0.96 -0.98
CA ARG A 129 4.28 0.25 -1.74
C ARG A 129 5.64 0.87 -1.49
N VAL A 130 6.62 0.01 -1.26
CA VAL A 130 8.03 0.39 -1.08
C VAL A 130 8.81 -0.05 -2.30
N HIS A 131 9.45 0.89 -2.99
CA HIS A 131 10.29 0.61 -4.15
C HIS A 131 11.75 0.97 -3.89
N SER A 132 12.67 0.23 -4.52
CA SER A 132 14.06 0.64 -4.68
C SER A 132 14.11 1.76 -5.71
N VAL A 133 14.85 2.83 -5.43
CA VAL A 133 14.99 3.94 -6.40
C VAL A 133 15.99 3.59 -7.50
N ARG A 134 16.99 2.76 -7.21
CA ARG A 134 18.03 2.35 -8.15
C ARG A 134 17.51 1.32 -9.15
N SER A 135 16.90 0.25 -8.67
CA SER A 135 16.40 -0.85 -9.52
C SER A 135 14.98 -0.60 -10.03
N GLY A 136 14.17 0.13 -9.26
CA GLY A 136 12.73 0.25 -9.50
C GLY A 136 11.92 -0.90 -8.86
N ASP A 137 12.58 -1.91 -8.30
CA ASP A 137 11.93 -3.13 -7.80
C ASP A 137 10.97 -2.84 -6.64
N LEU A 138 9.86 -3.59 -6.61
CA LEU A 138 8.91 -3.58 -5.50
C LEU A 138 9.46 -4.43 -4.36
N LEU A 139 9.71 -3.79 -3.22
CA LEU A 139 10.37 -4.38 -2.07
C LEU A 139 9.39 -4.81 -0.98
N ALA A 140 8.21 -4.18 -0.93
CA ALA A 140 7.11 -4.52 -0.05
C ALA A 140 5.81 -3.88 -0.52
N GLU A 141 4.68 -4.55 -0.28
CA GLU A 141 3.33 -4.06 -0.54
C GLU A 141 2.43 -4.37 0.67
N SER A 142 1.66 -3.39 1.13
CA SER A 142 0.78 -3.56 2.30
C SER A 142 -0.62 -4.05 1.92
N GLU A 143 -1.35 -4.53 2.92
CA GLU A 143 -2.81 -4.62 2.84
C GLU A 143 -3.45 -3.22 2.78
N PRO A 144 -4.62 -3.05 2.13
CA PRO A 144 -5.38 -1.81 2.14
C PRO A 144 -5.65 -1.32 3.57
N GLY A 145 -5.34 -0.06 3.86
CA GLY A 145 -5.59 0.55 5.17
C GLY A 145 -4.69 0.06 6.31
N LYS A 146 -3.86 -0.94 6.06
CA LYS A 146 -3.00 -1.59 7.06
C LYS A 146 -1.53 -1.47 6.62
N PRO A 147 -0.92 -0.29 6.70
CA PRO A 147 0.41 -0.01 6.13
C PRO A 147 1.54 -0.85 6.75
N ARG A 148 1.30 -1.46 7.91
CA ARG A 148 2.25 -2.35 8.62
C ARG A 148 2.04 -3.84 8.31
N ALA A 149 0.91 -4.21 7.70
CA ALA A 149 0.60 -5.58 7.34
C ALA A 149 1.08 -5.85 5.92
N LEU A 150 2.02 -6.79 5.76
CA LEU A 150 2.46 -7.26 4.45
C LEU A 150 1.31 -7.97 3.74
N ARG A 151 1.10 -7.66 2.46
CA ARG A 151 0.03 -8.27 1.67
C ARG A 151 0.20 -9.79 1.61
N ALA A 152 -0.92 -10.51 1.80
CA ALA A 152 -0.94 -11.95 1.64
C ALA A 152 -0.48 -12.37 0.24
N GLY A 153 0.46 -13.33 0.17
CA GLY A 153 1.02 -13.80 -1.10
C GLY A 153 2.03 -12.85 -1.74
N PHE A 154 2.49 -11.80 -1.04
CA PHE A 154 3.57 -10.97 -1.55
C PHE A 154 4.90 -11.75 -1.57
N VAL A 155 5.56 -11.77 -2.74
CA VAL A 155 6.80 -12.48 -2.99
C VAL A 155 7.83 -11.49 -3.55
N VAL A 156 8.90 -11.22 -2.78
CA VAL A 156 10.03 -10.35 -3.21
C VAL A 156 10.98 -11.10 -4.14
N LEU A 157 11.15 -12.40 -3.89
CA LEU A 157 12.06 -13.30 -4.59
C LEU A 157 11.25 -14.55 -4.92
N ALA A 158 11.10 -14.86 -6.20
CA ALA A 158 10.47 -16.10 -6.63
C ALA A 158 11.43 -17.28 -6.41
N ALA A 159 10.90 -18.50 -6.25
CA ALA A 159 11.73 -19.70 -6.17
C ALA A 159 12.61 -19.87 -7.43
N ASP A 160 12.11 -19.42 -8.58
CA ASP A 160 12.82 -19.42 -9.87
C ASP A 160 14.06 -18.50 -9.85
N ASP A 161 14.06 -17.44 -9.03
CA ASP A 161 15.22 -16.55 -8.86
C ASP A 161 16.37 -17.22 -8.11
N LEU A 162 16.07 -18.30 -7.37
CA LEU A 162 17.04 -19.09 -6.61
C LEU A 162 17.54 -20.32 -7.39
N SER A 163 17.00 -20.57 -8.58
CA SER A 163 17.41 -21.69 -9.41
C SER A 163 18.79 -21.43 -10.02
N PRO A 164 19.73 -22.41 -9.98
CA PRO A 164 21.02 -22.28 -10.63
C PRO A 164 20.83 -22.01 -12.12
N ARG A 165 21.34 -20.88 -12.61
CA ARG A 165 21.39 -20.62 -14.05
C ARG A 165 22.59 -21.39 -14.61
N TYR A 166 22.32 -22.50 -15.29
CA TYR A 166 23.34 -23.15 -16.11
C TYR A 166 23.56 -22.27 -17.34
N THR A 167 24.61 -21.46 -17.31
CA THR A 167 25.21 -20.81 -18.50
C THR A 167 26.39 -21.63 -18.97
#